data_AF-A0A804RE86-F1
#
_entry.id   AF-A0A804RE86-F1
#
_cell.length_a   1.000
_cell.length_b   1.000
_cell.length_c   1.000
_cell.angle_alpha   90.00
_cell.angle_beta   90.00
_cell.angle_gamma   90.00
#
_symmetry.space_group_name_H-M   'P 1'
#
loop_
_entity.id
_entity.type
_entity.pdbx_description
1 polymer ?
#
loop_
_entity_poly.entity_id
_entity_poly.type
_entity_poly.pdbx_seq_one_letter_code
_entity_poly.pdbx_strand_id
1 'polypeptide(L)'
;MYTARKKIQKDKDLEPSEFEDSVAQAFFDLENGNQELKSDLKDLYINNAIQMDVTGSRKAVVIHVPYRLRKAFRKIHVRLVRELEKKFSGKVFGMSSLLIFSPQELDYLICGQQEIWEKFKHIMRELQGAILVGSVFQIILGYTGLISLFLRLINPVVVAPTIAAVGLAFLVMVSLRLAAV
;
A
#
# COMPACT_ATOMS: atom_id res chain seq x y z
N MET A 1 -8.47 40.30 -3.13
CA MET A 1 -8.83 39.54 -1.91
C MET A 1 -8.68 38.05 -2.20
N TYR A 2 -7.87 37.34 -1.40
CA TYR A 2 -7.61 35.89 -1.32
C TYR A 2 -7.65 35.04 -2.62
N THR A 3 -6.57 35.07 -3.41
CA THR A 3 -6.35 34.14 -4.54
C THR A 3 -6.05 32.70 -4.09
N ALA A 4 -5.71 32.49 -2.81
CA ALA A 4 -5.37 31.18 -2.24
C ALA A 4 -6.53 30.17 -2.32
N ARG A 5 -7.79 30.62 -2.27
CA ARG A 5 -8.97 29.75 -2.38
C ARG A 5 -9.06 29.00 -3.71
N LYS A 6 -8.49 29.53 -4.81
CA LYS A 6 -8.54 28.85 -6.12
C LYS A 6 -7.68 27.56 -6.13
N LYS A 7 -6.71 27.44 -5.22
CA LYS A 7 -5.86 26.24 -5.09
C LYS A 7 -6.52 25.11 -4.30
N ILE A 8 -7.68 25.35 -3.70
CA ILE A 8 -8.43 24.36 -2.94
C ILE A 8 -9.73 24.06 -3.70
N GLN A 9 -9.77 22.95 -4.42
CA GLN A 9 -11.04 22.38 -4.90
C GLN A 9 -11.33 21.17 -4.01
N LYS A 10 -12.16 21.37 -2.98
CA LYS A 10 -12.68 20.28 -2.17
C LYS A 10 -13.92 19.70 -2.85
N ASP A 11 -14.08 18.38 -2.78
CA ASP A 11 -15.28 17.69 -3.26
C ASP A 11 -16.54 17.98 -2.42
N LYS A 12 -16.42 18.56 -1.20
CA LYS A 12 -17.51 18.53 -0.20
C LYS A 12 -17.71 19.77 0.67
N ASP A 13 -17.45 21.00 0.18
CA ASP A 13 -17.79 22.26 0.89
C ASP A 13 -17.40 22.37 2.40
N LEU A 14 -16.48 21.53 2.89
CA LEU A 14 -16.05 21.53 4.29
C LEU A 14 -15.03 22.65 4.53
N GLU A 15 -15.18 23.37 5.64
CA GLU A 15 -14.26 24.43 6.06
C GLU A 15 -12.80 23.97 5.93
N PRO A 16 -11.91 24.79 5.31
CA PRO A 16 -10.49 24.48 5.22
C PRO A 16 -9.92 24.34 6.63
N SER A 17 -9.16 23.26 6.86
CA SER A 17 -8.39 23.11 8.09
C SER A 17 -7.31 24.18 8.12
N GLU A 18 -6.95 24.69 9.30
CA GLU A 18 -5.87 25.68 9.48
C GLU A 18 -4.56 25.24 8.80
N PHE A 19 -4.33 23.93 8.75
CA PHE A 19 -3.18 23.35 8.07
C PHE A 19 -3.29 23.42 6.53
N GLU A 20 -4.47 23.17 5.97
CA GLU A 20 -4.71 23.29 4.53
C GLU A 20 -4.52 24.73 4.05
N ASP A 21 -4.99 25.70 4.83
CA ASP A 21 -4.77 27.12 4.55
C ASP A 21 -3.28 27.48 4.60
N SER A 22 -2.53 26.93 5.57
CA SER A 22 -1.08 27.10 5.66
C SER A 22 -0.35 26.52 4.44
N VAL A 23 -0.77 25.34 3.97
CA VAL A 23 -0.22 24.71 2.76
C VAL A 23 -0.61 25.53 1.53
N ALA A 24 -1.86 25.95 1.39
CA ALA A 24 -2.32 26.76 0.26
C ALA A 24 -1.58 28.10 0.18
N GLN A 25 -1.32 28.74 1.34
CA GLN A 25 -0.51 29.95 1.42
C GLN A 25 0.93 29.67 0.97
N ALA A 26 1.54 28.57 1.43
CA ALA A 26 2.88 28.19 0.99
C ALA A 26 2.94 27.99 -0.54
N PHE A 27 1.94 27.32 -1.13
CA PHE A 27 1.83 27.17 -2.57
C PHE A 27 1.68 28.51 -3.32
N PHE A 28 0.94 29.46 -2.75
CA PHE A 28 0.77 30.79 -3.34
C PHE A 28 2.08 31.60 -3.31
N ASP A 29 2.81 31.55 -2.19
CA ASP A 29 4.11 32.21 -2.06
C ASP A 29 5.14 31.62 -3.02
N LEU A 30 5.14 30.29 -3.21
CA LEU A 30 6.04 29.61 -4.16
C LEU A 30 5.74 29.96 -5.62
N GLU A 31 4.46 30.13 -5.97
CA GLU A 31 4.07 30.59 -7.31
C GLU A 31 4.57 32.01 -7.60
N ASN A 32 4.61 32.88 -6.58
CA ASN A 32 5.09 34.25 -6.75
C ASN A 32 6.61 34.38 -6.62
N GLY A 33 7.25 33.50 -5.85
CA GLY A 33 8.69 33.54 -5.60
C GLY A 33 9.55 33.02 -6.75
N ASN A 34 9.04 32.11 -7.58
CA ASN A 34 9.86 31.44 -8.61
C ASN A 34 9.18 31.44 -9.99
N GLN A 35 9.81 32.11 -10.98
CA GLN A 35 9.27 32.23 -12.34
C GLN A 35 9.13 30.88 -13.06
N GLU A 36 10.03 29.92 -12.78
CA GLU A 36 10.00 28.61 -13.43
C GLU A 36 8.84 27.74 -12.92
N LEU A 37 8.52 27.82 -11.62
CA LEU A 37 7.41 27.07 -11.03
C LEU A 37 6.08 27.78 -11.22
N LYS A 38 6.09 29.07 -11.52
CA LYS A 38 4.89 29.90 -11.66
C LYS A 38 3.95 29.40 -12.75
N SER A 39 4.46 28.98 -13.91
CA SER A 39 3.62 28.46 -15.00
C SER A 39 2.92 27.17 -14.60
N ASP A 40 3.65 26.24 -13.97
CA ASP A 40 3.12 24.95 -13.58
C ASP A 40 2.18 25.05 -12.37
N LEU A 41 2.54 25.84 -11.34
CA LEU A 41 1.77 25.98 -10.10
C LEU A 41 0.44 26.72 -10.26
N LYS A 42 0.24 27.46 -11.36
CA LYS A 42 -1.02 28.18 -11.65
C LYS A 42 -2.20 27.25 -11.91
N ASP A 43 -1.94 26.15 -12.60
CA ASP A 43 -2.96 25.16 -12.97
C ASP A 43 -3.15 24.08 -11.89
N LEU A 44 -2.27 24.09 -10.88
CA LEU A 44 -2.25 23.08 -9.83
C LEU A 44 -3.13 23.50 -8.65
N TYR A 45 -4.01 22.59 -8.25
CA TYR A 45 -4.80 22.66 -7.02
C TYR A 45 -4.67 21.34 -6.24
N ILE A 46 -4.95 21.41 -4.95
CA ILE A 46 -4.91 20.30 -4.02
C ILE A 46 -6.32 20.07 -3.47
N ASN A 47 -6.69 18.80 -3.24
CA ASN A 47 -8.02 18.48 -2.70
C ASN A 47 -7.99 18.48 -1.16
N ASN A 48 -6.90 18.00 -0.57
CA ASN A 48 -6.72 17.85 0.87
C ASN A 48 -5.23 17.88 1.21
N ALA A 49 -4.88 18.39 2.39
CA ALA A 49 -3.54 18.26 2.96
C ALA A 49 -3.64 17.83 4.42
N ILE A 50 -2.97 16.73 4.77
CA ILE A 50 -2.99 16.12 6.10
C ILE A 50 -1.57 16.08 6.66
N GLN A 51 -1.40 16.43 7.92
CA GLN A 51 -0.18 16.21 8.67
C GLN A 51 -0.27 14.87 9.39
N MET A 52 0.72 14.01 9.22
CA MET A 52 0.83 12.70 9.86
C MET A 52 2.07 12.68 10.75
N ASP A 53 1.95 12.19 11.98
CA ASP A 53 3.11 11.94 12.83
C ASP A 53 3.67 10.55 12.52
N VAL A 54 4.97 10.47 12.20
CA VAL A 54 5.68 9.21 11.93
C VAL A 54 6.56 8.90 13.13
N THR A 55 6.77 7.61 13.40
CA THR A 55 7.51 7.08 14.56
C THR A 55 8.79 7.88 14.86
N GLY A 56 8.88 8.41 16.08
CA GLY A 56 10.00 9.21 16.57
C GLY A 56 9.67 10.69 16.68
N SER A 57 10.11 11.48 15.72
CA SER A 57 10.02 12.96 15.72
C SER A 57 9.73 13.57 14.35
N ARG A 58 9.47 12.71 13.35
CA ARG A 58 9.32 13.12 11.96
C ARG A 58 7.84 13.25 11.67
N LYS A 59 7.40 14.47 11.42
CA LYS A 59 6.05 14.71 10.93
C LYS A 59 6.09 14.71 9.40
N ALA A 60 5.30 13.86 8.77
CA ALA A 60 5.10 13.82 7.34
C ALA A 60 3.90 14.68 6.95
N VAL A 61 3.97 15.31 5.79
CA VAL A 61 2.85 16.05 5.22
C VAL A 61 2.42 15.34 3.95
N VAL A 62 1.14 15.00 3.88
CA VAL A 62 0.49 14.26 2.82
C VAL A 62 -0.41 15.20 2.05
N ILE A 63 -0.08 15.48 0.79
CA ILE A 63 -0.87 16.36 -0.08
C ILE A 63 -1.62 15.51 -1.11
N HIS A 64 -2.94 15.53 -1.04
CA HIS A 64 -3.80 14.82 -1.97
C HIS A 64 -4.00 15.62 -3.26
N VAL A 65 -3.52 15.05 -4.35
CA VAL A 65 -3.56 15.66 -5.70
C VAL A 65 -4.57 14.91 -6.59
N PRO A 66 -5.45 15.62 -7.32
CA PRO A 66 -6.40 15.01 -8.25
C PRO A 66 -5.69 14.30 -9.43
N TYR A 67 -6.34 13.29 -10.02
CA TYR A 67 -5.76 12.45 -11.08
C TYR A 67 -5.18 13.24 -12.27
N ARG A 68 -5.92 14.24 -12.74
CA ARG A 68 -5.57 15.00 -13.95
C ARG A 68 -4.26 15.78 -13.81
N LEU A 69 -3.89 16.18 -12.60
CA LEU A 69 -2.75 17.06 -12.33
C LEU A 69 -1.46 16.32 -12.01
N ARG A 70 -1.48 15.00 -11.91
CA ARG A 70 -0.31 14.19 -11.52
C ARG A 70 0.86 14.34 -12.46
N LYS A 71 0.61 14.42 -13.77
CA LYS A 71 1.68 14.61 -14.77
C LYS A 71 2.37 15.96 -14.59
N ALA A 72 1.62 16.99 -14.21
CA ALA A 72 2.17 18.31 -13.92
C ALA A 72 2.95 18.30 -12.60
N PHE A 73 2.38 17.75 -11.51
CA PHE A 73 3.09 17.58 -10.24
C PHE A 73 4.38 16.75 -10.39
N ARG A 74 4.38 15.68 -11.19
CA ARG A 74 5.55 14.82 -11.40
C ARG A 74 6.73 15.56 -12.05
N LYS A 75 6.47 16.52 -12.94
CA LYS A 75 7.53 17.33 -13.58
C LYS A 75 8.23 18.24 -12.57
N ILE A 76 7.46 18.89 -11.71
CA ILE A 76 7.98 19.84 -10.71
C ILE A 76 8.29 19.19 -9.36
N HIS A 77 8.00 17.89 -9.19
CA HIS A 77 7.98 17.18 -7.91
C HIS A 77 9.22 17.46 -7.06
N VAL A 78 10.41 17.21 -7.63
CA VAL A 78 11.68 17.36 -6.92
C VAL A 78 11.90 18.80 -6.45
N ARG A 79 11.53 19.79 -7.26
CA ARG A 79 11.72 21.22 -6.95
C ARG A 79 10.69 21.69 -5.93
N LEU A 80 9.43 21.32 -6.11
CA LEU A 80 8.34 21.65 -5.22
C LEU A 80 8.56 21.10 -3.81
N VAL A 81 9.02 19.85 -3.69
CA VAL A 81 9.33 19.22 -2.39
C VAL A 81 10.42 20.01 -1.68
N ARG A 82 11.52 20.33 -2.38
CA ARG A 82 12.62 21.11 -1.79
C ARG A 82 12.18 22.49 -1.31
N GLU A 83 11.36 23.19 -2.09
CA GLU A 83 10.91 24.54 -1.74
C GLU A 83 9.88 24.54 -0.60
N LEU A 84 8.97 23.58 -0.58
CA LEU A 84 8.03 23.40 0.53
C LEU A 84 8.77 22.96 1.80
N GLU A 85 9.72 22.02 1.70
CA GLU A 85 10.53 21.56 2.83
C GLU A 85 11.27 22.73 3.49
N LYS A 86 11.86 23.65 2.70
CA LYS A 86 12.47 24.89 3.23
C LYS A 86 11.47 25.75 4.00
N LYS A 87 10.24 25.91 3.50
CA LYS A 87 9.20 26.72 4.16
C LYS A 87 8.69 26.07 5.45
N PHE A 88 8.64 24.74 5.52
CA PHE A 88 8.21 24.00 6.70
C PHE A 88 9.33 23.73 7.72
N SER A 89 10.61 23.76 7.30
CA SER A 89 11.77 23.56 8.17
C SER A 89 11.84 24.54 9.35
N GLY A 90 11.29 25.75 9.19
CA GLY A 90 11.43 26.84 10.17
C GLY A 90 10.40 26.88 11.29
N LYS A 91 9.30 26.10 11.24
CA LYS A 91 8.20 26.27 12.21
C LYS A 91 8.06 25.16 13.25
N VAL A 92 7.88 23.88 12.92
CA VAL A 92 7.75 22.80 13.96
C VAL A 92 8.07 21.41 13.40
N PHE A 93 8.86 21.32 12.34
CA PHE A 93 9.06 20.08 11.59
C PHE A 93 10.54 19.73 11.52
N GLY A 94 11.08 19.20 12.62
CA GLY A 94 12.38 18.53 12.59
C GLY A 94 12.29 17.35 11.62
N MET A 95 13.10 17.36 10.55
CA MET A 95 13.15 16.26 9.56
C MET A 95 11.78 15.90 8.97
N SER A 96 11.04 16.88 8.45
CA SER A 96 9.85 16.65 7.64
C SER A 96 10.23 16.04 6.29
N SER A 97 10.19 14.72 6.18
CA SER A 97 9.98 14.11 4.87
C SER A 97 8.59 14.53 4.40
N LEU A 98 8.53 15.57 3.55
CA LEU A 98 7.32 15.94 2.84
C LEU A 98 7.03 14.84 1.82
N LEU A 99 5.98 14.07 2.06
CA LEU A 99 5.58 12.96 1.19
C LEU A 99 4.39 13.42 0.36
N ILE A 100 4.64 13.84 -0.88
CA ILE A 100 3.56 14.10 -1.83
C ILE A 100 2.98 12.74 -2.26
N PHE A 101 2.02 12.22 -1.51
CA PHE A 101 1.26 11.05 -1.93
C PHE A 101 0.30 11.45 -3.03
N SER A 102 0.68 11.18 -4.28
CA SER A 102 -0.31 11.08 -5.34
C SER A 102 -1.20 9.86 -5.02
N PRO A 103 -2.54 9.97 -4.97
CA PRO A 103 -3.42 8.89 -4.51
C PRO A 103 -3.24 7.55 -5.23
N GLN A 104 -2.63 7.54 -6.44
CA GLN A 104 -2.30 6.29 -7.14
C GLN A 104 -0.94 5.71 -6.79
N GLU A 105 0.04 6.37 -6.17
CA GLU A 105 1.20 5.56 -5.74
C GLU A 105 0.77 4.55 -4.67
N LEU A 106 -0.24 4.92 -3.85
CA LEU A 106 -0.97 3.96 -3.03
C LEU A 106 -1.85 3.04 -3.90
N ASP A 107 -2.60 3.52 -4.91
CA ASP A 107 -3.33 2.59 -5.81
C ASP A 107 -2.42 1.68 -6.67
N TYR A 108 -1.15 2.03 -6.91
CA TYR A 108 -0.16 1.25 -7.66
C TYR A 108 0.57 0.30 -6.73
N LEU A 109 0.79 0.67 -5.45
CA LEU A 109 1.19 -0.27 -4.40
C LEU A 109 0.07 -1.25 -4.07
N ILE A 110 -1.18 -0.78 -3.99
CA ILE A 110 -2.38 -1.60 -3.81
C ILE A 110 -2.60 -2.43 -5.07
N CYS A 111 -2.58 -1.87 -6.28
CA CYS A 111 -2.72 -2.61 -7.54
C CYS A 111 -1.54 -3.56 -7.76
N GLY A 112 -0.32 -3.22 -7.34
CA GLY A 112 0.83 -4.12 -7.36
C GLY A 112 0.70 -5.26 -6.33
N GLN A 113 0.17 -4.98 -5.15
CA GLN A 113 -0.22 -6.01 -4.18
C GLN A 113 -1.46 -6.78 -4.64
N GLN A 114 -2.32 -6.16 -5.45
CA GLN A 114 -3.50 -6.77 -6.06
C GLN A 114 -3.09 -7.69 -7.21
N GLU A 115 -2.06 -7.35 -8.01
CA GLU A 115 -1.44 -8.25 -8.98
C GLU A 115 -0.85 -9.47 -8.27
N ILE A 116 -0.19 -9.28 -7.13
CA ILE A 116 0.30 -10.38 -6.30
C ILE A 116 -0.88 -11.21 -5.78
N TRP A 117 -1.99 -10.59 -5.36
CA TRP A 117 -3.20 -11.29 -4.94
C TRP A 117 -3.89 -12.04 -6.08
N GLU A 118 -3.95 -11.48 -7.30
CA GLU A 118 -4.51 -12.14 -8.47
C GLU A 118 -3.64 -13.32 -8.90
N LYS A 119 -2.31 -13.15 -8.88
CA LYS A 119 -1.35 -14.27 -9.04
C LYS A 119 -1.54 -15.32 -7.96
N PHE A 120 -1.62 -14.92 -6.69
CA PHE A 120 -1.84 -15.83 -5.56
C PHE A 120 -3.18 -16.56 -5.68
N LYS A 121 -4.24 -15.88 -6.12
CA LYS A 121 -5.57 -16.47 -6.32
C LYS A 121 -5.56 -17.47 -7.47
N HIS A 122 -4.84 -17.19 -8.56
CA HIS A 122 -4.61 -18.17 -9.63
C HIS A 122 -3.83 -19.38 -9.12
N ILE A 123 -2.73 -19.16 -8.40
CA ILE A 123 -1.92 -20.24 -7.82
C ILE A 123 -2.74 -21.06 -6.83
N MET A 124 -3.50 -20.44 -5.94
CA MET A 124 -4.36 -21.14 -4.98
C MET A 124 -5.45 -21.95 -5.67
N ARG A 125 -6.08 -21.42 -6.73
CA ARG A 125 -7.11 -22.15 -7.49
C ARG A 125 -6.53 -23.38 -8.17
N GLU A 126 -5.34 -23.26 -8.75
CA GLU A 126 -4.63 -24.38 -9.38
C GLU A 126 -4.23 -25.44 -8.35
N LEU A 127 -3.70 -25.01 -7.20
CA LEU A 127 -3.24 -25.89 -6.13
C LEU A 127 -4.42 -26.61 -5.45
N GLN A 128 -5.51 -25.89 -5.17
CA GLN A 128 -6.75 -26.49 -4.65
C GLN A 128 -7.39 -27.45 -5.66
N GLY A 129 -7.37 -27.12 -6.95
CA GLY A 129 -7.84 -28.00 -8.01
C GLY A 129 -7.04 -29.31 -8.10
N ALA A 130 -5.71 -29.22 -8.03
CA ALA A 130 -4.84 -30.39 -8.03
C ALA A 130 -5.06 -31.30 -6.81
N ILE A 131 -5.22 -30.72 -5.61
CA ILE A 131 -5.52 -31.48 -4.39
C ILE A 131 -6.87 -32.19 -4.50
N LEU A 132 -7.90 -31.53 -5.04
CA LEU A 132 -9.21 -32.14 -5.22
C LEU A 132 -9.15 -33.35 -6.17
N VAL A 133 -8.51 -33.19 -7.34
CA VAL A 133 -8.36 -34.29 -8.31
C VAL A 133 -7.55 -35.44 -7.72
N GLY A 134 -6.46 -35.12 -7.02
CA GLY A 134 -5.64 -36.12 -6.31
C GLY A 134 -6.43 -36.89 -5.25
N SER A 135 -7.27 -36.19 -4.47
CA SER A 135 -8.09 -36.81 -3.42
C SER A 135 -9.16 -37.75 -3.98
N VAL A 136 -9.83 -37.36 -5.08
CA VAL A 136 -10.80 -38.23 -5.76
C VAL A 136 -10.12 -39.48 -6.31
N PHE A 137 -8.95 -39.32 -6.93
CA PHE A 137 -8.16 -40.45 -7.44
C PHE A 137 -7.73 -41.39 -6.30
N GLN A 138 -7.30 -40.83 -5.18
CA GLN A 138 -6.92 -41.60 -3.99
C GLN A 138 -8.11 -42.35 -3.38
N ILE A 139 -9.31 -41.78 -3.37
CA ILE A 139 -10.53 -42.45 -2.88
C ILE A 139 -10.88 -43.64 -3.78
N ILE A 140 -10.84 -43.47 -5.11
CA ILE A 140 -11.11 -44.54 -6.07
C ILE A 140 -10.13 -45.70 -5.89
N LEU A 141 -8.82 -45.41 -5.78
CA LEU A 141 -7.81 -46.43 -5.49
C LEU A 141 -7.95 -46.99 -4.07
N GLY A 142 -8.36 -46.20 -3.10
CA GLY A 142 -8.62 -46.59 -1.71
C GLY A 142 -9.67 -47.67 -1.58
N TYR A 143 -10.77 -47.56 -2.35
CA TYR A 143 -11.86 -48.53 -2.35
C TYR A 143 -11.51 -49.87 -2.99
N THR A 144 -10.42 -49.96 -3.77
CA THR A 144 -9.95 -51.26 -4.29
C THR A 144 -9.49 -52.23 -3.19
N GLY A 145 -9.51 -51.80 -1.92
CA GLY A 145 -9.25 -52.65 -0.76
C GLY A 145 -7.76 -53.02 -0.58
N LEU A 146 -6.91 -52.71 -1.55
CA LEU A 146 -5.47 -52.95 -1.47
C LEU A 146 -4.85 -52.11 -0.34
N ILE A 147 -5.29 -50.87 -0.17
CA ILE A 147 -4.78 -49.96 0.87
C ILE A 147 -5.11 -50.47 2.28
N SER A 148 -6.26 -51.11 2.52
CA SER A 148 -6.58 -51.67 3.84
C SER A 148 -5.69 -52.87 4.18
N LEU A 149 -5.27 -53.66 3.19
CA LEU A 149 -4.27 -54.71 3.35
C LEU A 149 -2.87 -54.13 3.61
N PHE A 150 -2.49 -53.07 2.90
CA PHE A 150 -1.20 -52.37 3.09
C PHE A 150 -1.10 -51.65 4.44
N LEU A 151 -2.18 -51.06 4.97
CA LEU A 151 -2.21 -50.45 6.31
C LEU A 151 -2.02 -51.49 7.43
N ARG A 152 -2.32 -52.77 7.18
CA ARG A 152 -1.97 -53.86 8.12
C ARG A 152 -0.52 -54.31 7.98
N LEU A 153 0.05 -54.24 6.79
CA LEU A 153 1.44 -54.64 6.53
C LEU A 153 2.45 -53.55 6.94
N ILE A 154 2.09 -52.28 6.74
CA ILE A 154 2.87 -51.12 7.18
C ILE A 154 2.63 -50.96 8.67
N ASN A 155 3.66 -51.29 9.46
CA ASN A 155 3.66 -51.15 10.91
C ASN A 155 3.11 -49.78 11.36
N PRO A 156 2.23 -49.72 12.38
CA PRO A 156 1.70 -48.47 12.92
C PRO A 156 2.81 -47.52 13.41
N VAL A 157 4.01 -48.06 13.69
CA VAL A 157 5.23 -47.33 14.05
C VAL A 157 5.66 -46.31 13.00
N VAL A 158 5.35 -46.52 11.71
CA VAL A 158 5.75 -45.59 10.63
C VAL A 158 4.66 -44.57 10.33
N VAL A 159 3.39 -44.95 10.48
CA VAL A 159 2.25 -44.07 10.13
C VAL A 159 2.09 -42.93 11.13
N ALA A 160 2.22 -43.21 12.44
CA ALA A 160 2.02 -42.20 13.48
C ALA A 160 3.03 -41.03 13.39
N PRO A 161 4.36 -41.25 13.23
CA PRO A 161 5.32 -40.17 13.06
C PRO A 161 5.10 -39.36 11.78
N THR A 162 4.66 -40.00 10.69
CA THR A 162 4.47 -39.32 9.40
C THR A 162 3.34 -38.29 9.48
N ILE A 163 2.21 -38.65 10.09
CA ILE A 163 1.07 -37.74 10.28
C ILE A 163 1.47 -36.58 11.23
N ALA A 164 2.21 -36.90 12.29
CA ALA A 164 2.73 -35.88 13.21
C ALA A 164 3.68 -34.88 12.51
N ALA A 165 4.55 -35.36 11.62
CA ALA A 165 5.47 -34.52 10.86
C ALA A 165 4.75 -33.56 9.91
N VAL A 166 3.69 -34.02 9.22
CA VAL A 166 2.87 -33.15 8.35
C VAL A 166 2.16 -32.06 9.17
N GLY A 167 1.62 -32.41 10.35
CA GLY A 167 1.01 -31.44 11.26
C GLY A 167 2.01 -30.40 11.77
N LEU A 168 3.21 -30.82 12.14
CA LEU A 168 4.28 -29.93 12.58
C LEU A 168 4.73 -28.97 11.46
N ALA A 169 4.86 -29.45 10.23
CA ALA A 169 5.22 -28.62 9.08
C ALA A 169 4.19 -27.51 8.82
N PHE A 170 2.89 -27.83 8.94
CA PHE A 170 1.82 -26.83 8.81
C PHE A 170 1.88 -25.78 9.92
N LEU A 171 2.13 -26.18 11.16
CA LEU A 171 2.24 -25.28 12.31
C LEU A 171 3.42 -24.31 12.15
N VAL A 172 4.58 -24.83 11.71
CA VAL A 172 5.78 -24.00 11.46
C VAL A 172 5.50 -22.97 10.36
N MET A 173 4.83 -23.36 9.27
CA MET A 173 4.47 -22.46 8.17
C MET A 173 3.54 -21.32 8.63
N VAL A 174 2.54 -21.64 9.46
CA VAL A 174 1.62 -20.64 10.03
C VAL A 174 2.36 -19.68 10.96
N SER A 175 3.26 -20.21 11.78
CA SER A 175 4.07 -19.40 12.71
C SER A 175 4.99 -18.43 11.95
N LEU A 176 5.62 -18.89 10.85
CA LEU A 176 6.48 -18.06 10.02
C LEU A 176 5.70 -16.90 9.37
N ARG A 177 4.46 -17.16 8.93
CA ARG A 177 3.58 -16.12 8.37
C ARG A 177 3.13 -15.10 9.41
N LEU A 178 2.84 -15.51 10.64
CA LEU A 178 2.47 -14.59 11.72
C LEU A 178 3.63 -13.70 12.17
N ALA A 179 4.87 -14.21 12.13
CA ALA A 179 6.05 -13.40 12.45
C ALA A 179 6.41 -12.37 11.36
N ALA A 180 5.90 -12.53 10.14
CA ALA A 180 6.17 -11.65 9.02
C ALA A 180 5.16 -10.49 8.87
N VAL A 181 4.07 -10.50 9.66
CA VAL A 181 3.04 -9.45 9.70
C VAL A 181 3.26 -8.59 10.95
#